data_AF-A0A971J747-F1
#
_entry.id   AF-A0A971J747-F1
#
_cell.length_a   1.000
_cell.length_b   1.000
_cell.length_c   1.000
_cell.angle_alpha   90.00
_cell.angle_beta   90.00
_cell.angle_gamma   90.00
#
_symmetry.space_group_name_H-M   'P 1'
#
loop_
_entity.id
_entity.type
_entity.pdbx_description
1 polymer ?
#
loop_
_entity_poly.entity_id
_entity_poly.type
_entity_poly.pdbx_seq_one_letter_code
_entity_poly.pdbx_strand_id
1 'polypeptide(L)'
;MAKPKQDHRMYTRAQVDYLRMMEAQRAIQESIPLYNCALVLAMTDKVGPEIIKDILADANSIFDSIKTGTLSFEDCAEDIRKNLGIEVMV
;
A
#
# COMPACT_ATOMS: atom_id res chain seq x y z
N MET A 1 -46.53 3.02 -19.23
CA MET A 1 -45.37 3.89 -18.96
C MET A 1 -44.68 3.36 -17.72
N ALA A 2 -43.47 2.81 -17.84
CA ALA A 2 -42.72 2.33 -16.68
C ALA A 2 -42.19 3.54 -15.90
N LYS A 3 -42.49 3.60 -14.60
CA LYS A 3 -41.91 4.63 -13.70
C LYS A 3 -40.38 4.49 -13.73
N PRO A 4 -39.61 5.58 -13.86
CA PRO A 4 -38.16 5.52 -13.77
C PRO A 4 -37.78 4.97 -12.40
N LYS A 5 -36.97 3.89 -12.37
CA LYS A 5 -36.39 3.38 -11.12
C LYS A 5 -35.59 4.51 -10.49
N GLN A 6 -36.01 4.94 -9.31
CA GLN A 6 -35.32 5.96 -8.53
C GLN A 6 -33.91 5.44 -8.23
N ASP A 7 -32.89 6.15 -8.70
CA ASP A 7 -31.50 5.77 -8.49
C ASP A 7 -31.14 6.06 -7.03
N HIS A 8 -31.23 5.06 -6.16
CA HIS A 8 -30.91 5.15 -4.73
C HIS A 8 -29.39 5.14 -4.45
N ARG A 9 -28.56 5.56 -5.42
CA ARG A 9 -27.12 5.69 -5.20
C ARG A 9 -26.86 6.82 -4.20
N MET A 10 -26.53 6.43 -2.97
CA MET A 10 -26.14 7.33 -1.87
C MET A 10 -24.85 8.12 -2.18
N TYR A 11 -24.05 7.64 -3.14
CA TYR A 11 -22.78 8.24 -3.54
C TYR A 11 -22.60 8.25 -5.05
N THR A 12 -22.01 9.33 -5.56
CA THR A 12 -21.53 9.44 -6.94
C THR A 12 -20.28 8.58 -7.14
N ARG A 13 -19.92 8.28 -8.40
CA ARG A 13 -18.74 7.48 -8.70
C ARG A 13 -17.46 8.08 -8.10
N ALA A 14 -17.28 9.40 -8.24
CA ALA A 14 -16.14 10.12 -7.67
C ALA A 14 -16.09 10.01 -6.13
N GLN A 15 -17.24 10.02 -5.45
CA GLN A 15 -17.29 9.83 -3.99
C GLN A 15 -16.88 8.40 -3.59
N VAL A 16 -17.30 7.39 -4.35
CA VAL A 16 -16.88 6.00 -4.12
C VAL A 16 -15.38 5.83 -4.34
N ASP A 17 -14.82 6.41 -5.41
CA ASP A 17 -13.40 6.31 -5.73
C ASP A 17 -12.54 7.03 -4.67
N TYR A 18 -12.99 8.18 -4.16
CA TYR A 18 -12.36 8.87 -3.03
C TYR A 18 -12.35 8.03 -1.75
N LEU A 19 -13.48 7.43 -1.37
CA LEU A 19 -13.58 6.59 -0.16
C LEU A 19 -12.67 5.36 -0.26
N ARG A 20 -12.58 4.74 -1.45
CA ARG A 20 -11.67 3.62 -1.69
C ARG A 20 -10.21 4.02 -1.52
N MET A 21 -9.83 5.18 -2.06
CA MET A 21 -8.46 5.69 -1.92
C MET A 21 -8.12 5.97 -0.45
N MET A 22 -9.05 6.57 0.31
CA MET A 22 -8.87 6.83 1.74
C MET A 22 -8.72 5.54 2.56
N GLU A 23 -9.57 4.53 2.31
CA GLU A 23 -9.44 3.23 2.99
C GLU A 23 -8.16 2.50 2.61
N ALA A 24 -7.74 2.55 1.34
CA ALA A 24 -6.46 1.99 0.91
C ALA A 24 -5.28 2.66 1.63
N GLN A 25 -5.27 3.99 1.72
CA GLN A 25 -4.25 4.73 2.48
C GLN A 25 -4.23 4.35 3.96
N ARG A 26 -5.41 4.17 4.59
CA ARG A 26 -5.51 3.74 5.99
C ARG A 26 -4.95 2.33 6.18
N ALA A 27 -5.32 1.39 5.31
CA ALA A 27 -4.84 0.01 5.37
C ALA A 27 -3.32 -0.09 5.18
N ILE A 28 -2.75 0.75 4.30
CA ILE A 28 -1.29 0.86 4.17
C ILE A 28 -0.68 1.34 5.49
N GLN A 29 -1.20 2.40 6.10
CA GLN A 29 -0.67 2.91 7.38
C GLN A 29 -0.71 1.88 8.50
N GLU A 30 -1.78 1.11 8.61
CA GLU A 30 -1.94 0.07 9.62
C GLU A 30 -0.99 -1.13 9.39
N SER A 31 -0.61 -1.40 8.14
CA SER A 31 0.22 -2.56 7.78
C SER A 31 1.73 -2.31 7.89
N ILE A 32 2.20 -1.05 7.79
CA ILE A 32 3.63 -0.71 7.89
C ILE A 32 4.27 -1.21 9.19
N PRO A 33 3.70 -0.98 10.39
CA PRO A 33 4.30 -1.48 11.63
C PRO A 33 4.37 -3.00 11.67
N LEU A 34 3.35 -3.68 11.15
CA LEU A 34 3.30 -5.15 11.08
C LEU A 34 4.40 -5.69 10.16
N TYR A 35 4.60 -5.05 9.00
CA TYR A 35 5.65 -5.41 8.06
C TYR A 35 7.04 -5.18 8.65
N ASN A 36 7.25 -4.03 9.32
CA ASN A 36 8.50 -3.72 10.01
C ASN A 36 8.78 -4.72 11.14
N CYS A 37 7.78 -5.13 11.91
CA CYS A 37 7.92 -6.21 12.89
C CYS A 37 8.34 -7.53 12.25
N ALA A 38 7.71 -7.91 11.13
CA ALA A 38 8.07 -9.15 10.41
C ALA A 38 9.52 -9.11 9.88
N LEU A 39 9.96 -7.97 9.34
CA LEU A 39 11.34 -7.75 8.90
C LEU A 39 12.33 -7.88 10.06
N VAL A 40 12.07 -7.22 11.19
CA VAL A 40 12.91 -7.33 12.39
C VAL A 40 12.99 -8.77 12.86
N LEU A 41 11.86 -9.48 12.99
CA LEU A 41 11.84 -10.88 13.41
C LEU A 41 12.62 -11.80 12.46
N ALA A 42 12.56 -11.56 11.16
CA ALA A 42 13.27 -12.36 10.16
C ALA A 42 14.80 -12.16 10.21
N MET A 43 15.24 -10.97 10.63
CA MET A 43 16.66 -10.55 10.68
C MET A 43 17.29 -10.66 12.07
N THR A 44 16.47 -10.80 13.12
CA THR A 44 16.95 -10.98 14.49
C THR A 44 17.94 -12.16 14.52
N ASP A 45 19.08 -11.96 15.19
CA ASP A 45 20.22 -12.89 15.30
C ASP A 45 21.01 -13.17 14.00
N LYS A 46 20.61 -12.60 12.86
CA LYS A 46 21.32 -12.77 11.57
C LYS A 46 22.08 -11.52 11.13
N VAL A 47 21.62 -10.35 11.56
CA VAL A 47 22.13 -9.06 11.10
C VAL A 47 22.32 -8.13 12.30
N GLY A 48 23.37 -7.30 12.27
CA GLY A 48 23.60 -6.29 13.30
C GLY A 48 22.49 -5.22 13.34
N PRO A 49 22.23 -4.62 14.51
CA PRO A 49 21.10 -3.69 14.71
C PRO A 49 21.16 -2.45 13.82
N GLU A 50 22.35 -1.97 13.45
CA GLU A 50 22.49 -0.81 12.57
C GLU A 50 21.99 -1.09 11.14
N ILE A 51 22.26 -2.28 10.60
CA ILE A 51 21.77 -2.67 9.27
C ILE A 51 20.25 -2.85 9.28
N ILE A 52 19.69 -3.40 10.37
CA ILE A 52 18.23 -3.50 10.54
C ILE A 52 17.61 -2.10 10.52
N LYS A 53 18.23 -1.11 11.17
CA LYS A 53 17.76 0.27 11.21
C LYS A 53 17.79 0.93 9.83
N ASP A 54 18.84 0.72 9.05
CA ASP A 54 18.94 1.25 7.68
C ASP A 54 17.86 0.64 6.77
N ILE A 55 17.65 -0.67 6.83
CA ILE A 55 16.60 -1.37 6.07
C ILE A 55 15.20 -0.86 6.44
N LEU A 56 14.94 -0.62 7.73
CA LEU A 56 13.66 -0.08 8.19
C LEU A 56 13.46 1.38 7.74
N ALA A 57 14.53 2.18 7.66
CA ALA A 57 14.47 3.54 7.15
C ALA A 57 14.12 3.54 5.65
N ASP A 58 14.76 2.67 4.87
CA ASP A 58 14.49 2.51 3.43
C ASP A 58 13.05 2.05 3.20
N ALA A 59 12.58 1.05 3.95
CA ALA A 59 11.21 0.57 3.88
C ALA A 59 10.19 1.69 4.18
N ASN A 60 10.41 2.46 5.25
CA ASN A 60 9.55 3.61 5.57
C ASN A 60 9.53 4.67 4.46
N SER A 61 10.66 4.92 3.78
CA SER A 61 10.73 5.88 2.67
C SER A 61 9.87 5.47 1.46
N ILE A 62 9.80 4.18 1.17
CA ILE A 62 8.95 3.62 0.10
C ILE A 62 7.48 3.84 0.47
N PHE A 63 7.11 3.57 1.71
CA PHE A 63 5.74 3.76 2.18
C PHE A 63 5.33 5.24 2.23
N ASP A 64 6.22 6.14 2.62
CA ASP A 64 5.98 7.59 2.55
C ASP A 64 5.79 8.06 1.10
N SER A 65 6.51 7.48 0.14
CA SER A 65 6.37 7.81 -1.29
C SER A 65 5.03 7.32 -1.88
N ILE A 66 4.53 6.16 -1.42
CA ILE A 66 3.18 5.67 -1.75
C ILE A 66 2.12 6.59 -1.12
N LYS A 67 2.34 7.03 0.12
CA LYS A 67 1.42 7.92 0.85
C LYS A 67 1.30 9.30 0.21
N THR A 68 2.37 9.86 -0.35
CA THR A 68 2.34 11.15 -1.07
C THR A 68 1.80 11.02 -2.50
N GLY A 69 1.44 9.81 -2.95
CA GLY A 69 1.00 9.54 -4.32
C GLY A 69 2.10 9.75 -5.35
N THR A 70 3.36 9.73 -4.92
CA THR A 70 4.54 9.89 -5.78
C THR A 70 4.93 8.56 -6.44
N LEU A 71 4.57 7.44 -5.82
CA LEU A 71 4.54 6.10 -6.43
C LEU A 71 3.10 5.60 -6.52
N SER A 72 2.70 5.10 -7.71
CA SER A 72 1.44 4.37 -7.88
C SER A 72 1.59 2.90 -7.48
N PHE A 73 0.46 2.22 -7.25
CA PHE A 73 0.47 0.78 -6.96
C PHE A 73 1.01 -0.01 -8.15
N GLU A 74 0.72 0.45 -9.37
CA GLU A 74 1.20 -0.10 -10.61
C GLU A 74 2.73 0.04 -10.72
N ASP A 75 3.30 1.18 -10.34
CA ASP A 75 4.75 1.38 -10.31
C ASP A 75 5.41 0.41 -9.31
N CYS A 76 4.84 0.26 -8.12
CA CYS A 76 5.34 -0.69 -7.13
C CYS A 76 5.27 -2.15 -7.63
N ALA A 77 4.17 -2.53 -8.28
CA ALA A 77 4.00 -3.88 -8.81
C ALA A 77 4.97 -4.14 -9.98
N GLU A 78 5.23 -3.14 -10.82
CA GLU A 78 6.20 -3.25 -11.90
C GLU A 78 7.63 -3.41 -11.37
N ASP A 79 7.98 -2.68 -10.30
CA ASP A 79 9.30 -2.76 -9.66
C ASP A 79 9.54 -4.11 -8.97
N ILE A 80 8.52 -4.65 -8.28
CA ILE A 80 8.57 -6.01 -7.71
C ILE A 80 8.77 -7.04 -8.81
N ARG A 81 8.04 -6.91 -9.93
CA ARG A 81 8.19 -7.83 -11.06
C ARG A 81 9.60 -7.76 -11.67
N LYS A 82 10.15 -6.56 -11.88
CA LYS A 82 11.47 -6.37 -12.50
C LYS A 82 12.61 -6.87 -11.61
N ASN A 83 12.54 -6.60 -10.31
CA ASN A 83 13.67 -6.87 -9.40
C ASN A 83 13.60 -8.27 -8.76
N LEU A 84 12.40 -8.82 -8.55
CA LEU A 84 12.20 -10.08 -7.84
C LEU A 84 11.56 -11.18 -8.71
N GLY A 85 11.07 -10.85 -9.90
CA GLY A 85 10.40 -11.80 -10.79
C GLY A 85 9.03 -12.27 -10.29
N ILE A 86 8.46 -11.60 -9.28
CA ILE A 86 7.16 -11.94 -8.71
C ILE A 86 6.06 -11.16 -9.44
N GLU A 87 5.07 -11.86 -9.98
CA GLU A 87 3.86 -11.21 -10.52
C GLU A 87 2.88 -10.88 -9.39
N VAL A 88 2.64 -9.59 -9.19
CA VAL A 88 1.60 -9.07 -8.30
C VAL A 88 0.41 -8.69 -9.17
N MET A 89 -0.75 -9.32 -8.93
CA MET A 89 -1.99 -8.94 -9.60
C MET A 89 -2.50 -7.64 -8.98
N VAL A 90 -2.51 -6.57 -9.78
CA VAL A 90 -3.09 -5.25 -9.44
C VAL A 90 -4.48 -5.15 -10.05
#